data_AF-A0A5C4IW69-F1
#
_entry.id   AF-A0A5C4IW69-F1
#
_cell.length_a   1.000
_cell.length_b   1.000
_cell.length_c   1.000
_cell.angle_alpha   90.00
_cell.angle_beta   90.00
_cell.angle_gamma   90.00
#
_symmetry.space_group_name_H-M   'P 1'
#
loop_
_entity.id
_entity.type
_entity.pdbx_description
1 polymer ?
#
loop_
_entity_poly.entity_id
_entity_poly.type
_entity_poly.pdbx_seq_one_letter_code
_entity_poly.pdbx_strand_id
1 'polypeptide(L)'
;MGLFNKPTKFVLDGAEYEHADPHPEHESGSVTRFESRTEPEVIALVPLVGGGTVEVHGYATFYSKDWVDVVWTDEGAQHMSCWVPAPDVRRPDEGEWRGRYVQF
;
A
#
# COMPACT_ATOMS: atom_id res chain seq x y z
N MET A 1 -4.52 -24.42 -8.09
CA MET A 1 -4.19 -23.61 -6.90
C MET A 1 -5.04 -22.35 -6.99
N GLY A 2 -5.96 -22.13 -6.05
CA GLY A 2 -6.84 -20.97 -6.09
C GLY A 2 -6.02 -19.71 -5.89
N LEU A 3 -5.94 -18.86 -6.92
CA LEU A 3 -5.45 -17.49 -6.81
C LEU A 3 -6.43 -16.78 -5.86
N PHE A 4 -6.05 -16.63 -4.60
CA PHE A 4 -6.69 -15.62 -3.76
C PHE A 4 -6.33 -14.28 -4.39
N ASN A 5 -7.18 -13.79 -5.31
CA ASN A 5 -7.02 -12.43 -5.82
C ASN A 5 -7.07 -11.52 -4.60
N LYS A 6 -5.95 -10.83 -4.34
CA LYS A 6 -5.94 -9.73 -3.38
C LYS A 6 -7.04 -8.76 -3.79
N PRO A 7 -7.82 -8.25 -2.84
CA PRO A 7 -8.80 -7.25 -3.19
C PRO A 7 -8.11 -6.02 -3.79
N THR A 8 -8.65 -5.49 -4.88
CA THR A 8 -8.17 -4.27 -5.53
C THR A 8 -9.09 -3.08 -5.28
N LYS A 9 -10.35 -3.36 -4.89
CA LYS A 9 -11.37 -2.35 -4.57
C LYS A 9 -11.35 -2.01 -3.09
N PHE A 10 -11.47 -0.74 -2.77
CA PHE A 10 -11.46 -0.24 -1.39
C PHE A 10 -12.26 1.06 -1.27
N VAL A 11 -12.69 1.37 -0.04
CA VAL A 11 -13.37 2.63 0.29
C VAL A 11 -12.43 3.56 1.06
N LEU A 12 -12.33 4.81 0.61
CA LEU A 12 -11.58 5.88 1.26
C LEU A 12 -12.39 7.18 1.22
N ASP A 13 -12.56 7.83 2.37
CA ASP A 13 -13.35 9.05 2.55
C ASP A 13 -14.77 8.92 1.96
N GLY A 14 -15.39 7.75 2.14
CA GLY A 14 -16.70 7.42 1.61
C GLY A 14 -16.79 7.20 0.08
N ALA A 15 -15.67 7.22 -0.65
CA ALA A 15 -15.61 6.95 -2.08
C ALA A 15 -14.98 5.58 -2.39
N GLU A 16 -15.52 4.87 -3.39
CA GLU A 16 -14.96 3.59 -3.87
C GLU A 16 -13.86 3.84 -4.91
N TYR A 17 -12.73 3.19 -4.71
CA TYR A 17 -11.57 3.20 -5.61
C TYR A 17 -11.17 1.78 -5.99
N GLU A 18 -10.45 1.64 -7.09
CA GLU A 18 -9.82 0.38 -7.49
C GLU A 18 -8.35 0.62 -7.85
N HIS A 19 -7.43 0.08 -7.04
CA HIS A 19 -6.00 0.23 -7.30
C HIS A 19 -5.54 -0.68 -8.44
N ALA A 20 -4.57 -0.19 -9.20
CA ALA A 20 -4.03 -0.88 -10.36
C ALA A 20 -3.26 -2.17 -10.01
N ASP A 21 -2.85 -2.31 -8.74
CA ASP A 21 -2.00 -3.41 -8.25
C ASP A 21 -0.87 -3.75 -9.23
N PRO A 22 0.02 -2.78 -9.52
CA PRO A 22 1.14 -3.06 -10.39
C PRO A 22 1.91 -4.21 -9.75
N HIS A 23 2.12 -5.28 -10.51
CA HIS A 23 2.93 -6.41 -10.08
C HIS A 23 4.32 -6.22 -10.70
N PRO A 24 5.22 -5.43 -10.09
CA PRO A 24 6.56 -5.24 -10.62
C PRO A 24 7.30 -6.57 -10.64
N GLU A 25 8.01 -6.82 -11.75
CA GLU A 25 9.00 -7.89 -11.79
C GLU A 25 10.17 -7.47 -10.92
N HIS A 26 10.37 -8.19 -9.82
CA HIS A 26 11.52 -7.97 -8.95
C HIS A 26 12.65 -8.91 -9.32
N GLU A 27 13.88 -8.39 -9.32
CA GLU A 27 15.06 -9.23 -9.42
C GLU A 27 15.14 -10.17 -8.20
N SER A 28 15.63 -11.40 -8.40
CA SER A 28 15.76 -12.36 -7.31
C SER A 28 16.67 -11.79 -6.21
N GLY A 29 16.12 -11.66 -5.00
CA GLY A 29 16.84 -11.11 -3.84
C GLY A 29 16.85 -9.59 -3.72
N SER A 30 16.15 -8.85 -4.60
CA SER A 30 16.08 -7.38 -4.53
C SER A 30 14.99 -6.84 -3.60
N VAL A 31 14.07 -7.71 -3.14
CA VAL A 31 12.98 -7.36 -2.22
C VAL A 31 13.41 -7.66 -0.80
N THR A 32 13.34 -6.63 0.05
CA THR A 32 13.57 -6.73 1.49
C THR A 32 12.26 -6.51 2.23
N ARG A 33 12.10 -7.17 3.37
CA ARG A 33 10.96 -6.98 4.27
C ARG A 33 11.37 -6.11 5.45
N PHE A 34 10.51 -5.19 5.88
CA PHE A 34 10.68 -4.53 7.18
C PHE A 34 10.49 -5.54 8.32
N GLU A 35 11.15 -5.32 9.47
CA GLU A 35 10.95 -6.21 10.61
C GLU A 35 9.49 -6.13 11.08
N SER A 36 8.98 -7.27 11.55
CA SER A 36 7.58 -7.34 11.97
C SER A 36 7.39 -6.51 13.23
N ARG A 37 6.32 -5.69 13.26
CA ARG A 37 6.00 -4.69 14.29
C ARG A 37 6.88 -3.45 14.27
N THR A 38 7.73 -3.28 13.26
CA THR A 38 8.50 -2.04 13.02
C THR A 38 8.23 -1.48 11.63
N GLU A 39 7.16 -1.93 10.97
CA GLU A 39 6.75 -1.40 9.68
C GLU A 39 6.54 0.12 9.81
N PRO A 40 7.20 0.95 8.97
CA PRO A 40 7.06 2.39 9.08
C PRO A 40 5.71 2.85 8.55
N GLU A 41 5.14 3.83 9.24
CA GLU A 41 4.01 4.62 8.75
C GLU A 41 4.42 5.40 7.50
N VAL A 42 3.58 5.35 6.47
CA VAL A 42 3.83 6.01 5.19
C VAL A 42 2.57 6.66 4.64
N ILE A 43 2.79 7.67 3.81
CA ILE A 43 1.78 8.27 2.92
C ILE A 43 2.20 7.92 1.49
N ALA A 44 1.29 7.32 0.75
CA ALA A 44 1.57 6.75 -0.57
C ALA A 44 0.54 7.21 -1.61
N LEU A 45 0.99 7.55 -2.81
CA LEU A 45 0.13 7.81 -3.96
C LEU A 45 -0.15 6.50 -4.71
N VAL A 46 -1.24 5.83 -4.35
CA VAL A 46 -1.62 4.54 -4.91
C VAL A 46 -2.17 4.71 -6.33
N PRO A 47 -1.62 4.03 -7.35
CA PRO A 47 -2.13 4.12 -8.72
C PRO A 47 -3.49 3.42 -8.88
N LEU A 48 -4.37 3.99 -9.70
CA LEU A 48 -5.73 3.48 -9.96
C LEU A 48 -5.89 2.85 -11.35
N VAL A 49 -6.81 1.89 -11.50
CA VAL A 49 -7.09 1.19 -12.78
C VAL A 49 -7.49 2.14 -13.91
N GLY A 50 -8.14 3.26 -13.59
CA GLY A 50 -8.55 4.31 -14.55
C GLY A 50 -7.47 5.36 -14.86
N GLY A 51 -6.27 5.22 -14.31
CA GLY A 51 -5.24 6.26 -14.30
C GLY A 51 -5.38 7.23 -13.14
N GLY A 52 -4.32 8.02 -12.92
CA GLY A 52 -4.20 8.86 -11.74
C GLY A 52 -3.79 8.07 -10.49
N THR A 53 -3.76 8.78 -9.37
CA THR A 53 -3.39 8.23 -8.05
C THR A 53 -4.35 8.73 -6.98
N VAL A 54 -4.40 8.00 -5.87
CA VAL A 54 -5.08 8.42 -4.64
C VAL A 54 -4.12 8.32 -3.46
N GLU A 55 -4.16 9.31 -2.58
CA GLU A 55 -3.34 9.30 -1.36
C GLU A 55 -3.91 8.30 -0.35
N VAL A 56 -3.06 7.42 0.16
CA VAL A 56 -3.40 6.43 1.18
C VAL A 56 -2.38 6.51 2.31
N HIS A 57 -2.88 6.46 3.54
CA HIS A 57 -2.07 6.34 4.74
C HIS A 57 -2.01 4.86 5.16
N GLY A 58 -0.82 4.30 5.20
CA GLY A 58 -0.61 2.89 5.46
C GLY A 58 0.73 2.60 6.13
N TYR A 59 1.13 1.34 6.03
CA TYR A 59 2.41 0.83 6.52
C TYR A 59 3.20 0.23 5.37
N ALA A 60 4.53 0.44 5.36
CA ALA A 60 5.39 -0.25 4.41
C ALA A 60 5.83 -1.61 4.96
N THR A 61 5.55 -2.67 4.22
CA THR A 61 5.81 -4.07 4.61
C THR A 61 7.03 -4.64 3.89
N PHE A 62 7.15 -4.34 2.60
CA PHE A 62 8.28 -4.74 1.76
C PHE A 62 8.78 -3.55 0.95
N TYR A 63 10.03 -3.62 0.53
CA TYR A 63 10.63 -2.60 -0.31
C TYR A 63 11.71 -3.18 -1.22
N SER A 64 11.92 -2.50 -2.33
CA SER A 64 13.06 -2.64 -3.22
C SER A 64 13.59 -1.23 -3.52
N LYS A 65 14.56 -1.12 -4.43
CA LYS A 65 15.07 0.18 -4.86
C LYS A 65 13.98 1.08 -5.46
N ASP A 66 13.06 0.48 -6.23
CA ASP A 66 12.13 1.23 -7.08
C ASP A 66 10.66 1.13 -6.60
N TRP A 67 10.36 0.21 -5.67
CA TRP A 67 8.99 -0.10 -5.25
C TRP A 67 8.87 -0.34 -3.75
N VAL A 68 7.75 0.02 -3.17
CA VAL A 68 7.38 -0.21 -1.76
C VAL A 68 6.01 -0.87 -1.71
N ASP A 69 5.87 -1.99 -0.99
CA ASP A 69 4.58 -2.62 -0.71
C ASP A 69 3.94 -1.86 0.45
N VAL A 70 2.79 -1.25 0.20
CA VAL A 70 2.04 -0.46 1.16
C VAL A 70 0.77 -1.23 1.51
N VAL A 71 0.54 -1.41 2.80
CA VAL A 71 -0.67 -2.05 3.34
C VAL A 71 -1.50 -1.06 4.13
N TRP A 72 -2.81 -1.15 4.00
CA TRP A 72 -3.77 -0.34 4.75
C TRP A 72 -5.07 -1.11 4.99
N THR A 73 -5.86 -0.64 5.94
CA THR A 73 -7.22 -1.11 6.16
C THR A 73 -8.18 -0.05 5.64
N ASP A 74 -9.07 -0.43 4.73
CA ASP A 74 -10.09 0.48 4.21
C ASP A 74 -11.22 0.72 5.23
N GLU A 75 -12.19 1.57 4.89
CA GLU A 75 -13.31 1.88 5.78
C GLU A 75 -14.20 0.66 6.10
N GLY A 76 -14.28 -0.30 5.17
CA GLY A 76 -14.99 -1.57 5.29
C GLY A 76 -14.27 -2.62 6.15
N ALA A 77 -13.15 -2.26 6.79
CA ALA A 77 -12.27 -3.17 7.52
C ALA A 77 -11.61 -4.24 6.63
N GLN A 78 -11.49 -3.95 5.33
CA GLN A 78 -10.82 -4.79 4.36
C GLN A 78 -9.32 -4.47 4.33
N HIS A 79 -8.50 -5.52 4.34
CA HIS A 79 -7.05 -5.37 4.17
C HIS A 79 -6.70 -5.23 2.71
N MET A 80 -5.95 -4.17 2.42
CA MET A 80 -5.47 -3.83 1.10
C MET A 80 -3.94 -3.86 1.09
N SER A 81 -3.38 -4.17 -0.06
CA SER A 81 -1.94 -4.10 -0.31
C SER A 81 -1.70 -3.69 -1.75
N CYS A 82 -0.75 -2.80 -1.98
CA CYS A 82 -0.37 -2.39 -3.32
C CYS A 82 1.12 -2.04 -3.37
N TRP A 83 1.81 -2.49 -4.41
CA TRP A 83 3.14 -1.97 -4.72
C TRP A 83 3.02 -0.57 -5.30
N VAL A 84 3.73 0.36 -4.69
CA VAL A 84 3.75 1.78 -5.09
C VAL A 84 5.18 2.15 -5.49
N PRO A 85 5.40 2.93 -6.56
CA PRO A 85 6.73 3.42 -6.88
C PRO A 85 7.36 4.14 -5.69
N ALA A 86 8.63 3.88 -5.41
CA ALA A 86 9.32 4.47 -4.25
C ALA A 86 9.26 6.03 -4.22
N PRO A 87 9.32 6.76 -5.36
CA PRO A 87 9.15 8.23 -5.36
C PRO A 87 7.76 8.70 -4.92
N ASP A 88 6.75 7.84 -5.02
CA ASP A 88 5.36 8.10 -4.66
C ASP A 88 5.04 7.72 -3.21
N VAL A 89 6.05 7.31 -2.44
CA VAL A 89 5.94 6.95 -1.02
C VAL A 89 6.85 7.83 -0.19
N ARG A 90 6.30 8.40 0.88
CA ARG A 90 7.06 9.20 1.84
C ARG A 90 6.67 8.88 3.27
N ARG A 91 7.55 9.28 4.20
CA ARG A 91 7.20 9.30 5.62
C ARG A 91 6.28 10.48 5.91
N PRO A 92 5.28 10.31 6.79
CA PRO A 92 4.45 11.42 7.25
C PRO A 92 5.28 12.38 8.12
N ASP A 93 4.95 13.66 8.06
CA ASP A 93 5.38 14.64 9.06
C ASP A 93 4.56 14.48 10.37
N GLU A 94 5.00 15.17 11.44
CA GLU A 94 4.31 15.12 12.73
C GLU A 94 2.83 15.55 12.61
N GLY A 95 1.91 14.67 13.03
CA GLY A 95 0.47 14.92 13.02
C GLY A 95 -0.21 14.75 11.66
N GLU A 96 0.52 14.36 10.62
CA GLU A 96 -0.04 14.15 9.29
C GLU A 96 -0.67 12.76 9.13
N TRP A 97 -0.14 11.76 9.83
CA TRP A 97 -0.58 10.39 9.68
C TRP A 97 -2.00 10.17 10.23
N ARG A 98 -2.89 9.63 9.37
CA ARG A 98 -4.30 9.35 9.68
C ARG A 98 -4.72 7.93 9.26
N GLY A 99 -3.74 7.03 9.13
CA GLY A 99 -3.98 5.68 8.64
C GLY A 99 -4.81 4.83 9.61
N ARG A 100 -5.50 3.84 9.05
CA ARG A 100 -6.13 2.77 9.82
C ARG A 100 -5.42 1.47 9.45
N TYR A 101 -4.87 0.79 10.44
CA TYR A 101 -4.35 -0.56 10.25
C TYR A 101 -4.72 -1.41 11.45
N VAL A 102 -5.51 -2.44 11.20
CA VAL A 102 -5.91 -3.40 12.21
C VAL A 102 -5.08 -4.65 12.02
N GLN A 103 -4.02 -4.84 12.81
CA GLN A 103 -3.29 -6.12 12.80
C GLN A 103 -4.17 -7.17 13.49
N PHE A 104 -4.66 -8.17 12.75
CA PHE A 104 -5.35 -9.34 13.30
C PHE A 104 -4.36 -10.32 13.94
#